data_AF-A0AAW8KMK4-F1
#
_entry.id   AF-A0AAW8KMK4-F1
#
_cell.length_a   1.000
_cell.length_b   1.000
_cell.length_c   1.000
_cell.angle_alpha   90.00
_cell.angle_beta   90.00
_cell.angle_gamma   90.00
#
_symmetry.space_group_name_H-M   'P 1'
#
loop_
_entity.id
_entity.type
_entity.pdbx_description
1 polymer ?
#
loop_
_entity_poly.entity_id
_entity_poly.type
_entity_poly.pdbx_seq_one_letter_code
_entity_poly.pdbx_strand_id
1 'polypeptide(L)'
;SLLQFRRGFDQYVNLRPVRLMPGVKCPLVGKKPGDIDFYVVRENSEGEYSAIGGKAFEGTDREFVLQEAVFTRHGVDRILRYAFEFANQRDAKKITAATKSNGIAVSMPYWDERVDAMAKQY
;
A
#
# COMPACT_ATOMS: atom_id res chain seq x y z
N SER A 1 -0.48 -18.22 10.70
CA SER A 1 0.01 -16.83 10.58
C SER A 1 -1.06 -15.95 9.95
N LEU A 2 -1.28 -14.71 10.42
CA LEU A 2 -2.28 -13.79 9.85
C LEU A 2 -2.04 -13.48 8.36
N LEU A 3 -0.78 -13.49 7.92
CA LEU A 3 -0.42 -13.32 6.50
C LEU A 3 -0.91 -14.48 5.64
N GLN A 4 -0.97 -15.71 6.19
CA GLN A 4 -1.51 -16.86 5.47
C GLN A 4 -3.01 -16.71 5.22
N PHE A 5 -3.78 -16.17 6.17
CA PHE A 5 -5.21 -15.91 5.93
C PHE A 5 -5.42 -14.84 4.87
N ARG A 6 -4.64 -13.75 4.92
CA ARG A 6 -4.73 -12.67 3.93
C ARG A 6 -4.49 -13.16 2.51
N ARG A 7 -3.46 -13.99 2.32
CA ARG A 7 -3.11 -14.56 1.00
C ARG A 7 -4.02 -15.71 0.60
N GLY A 8 -4.26 -16.65 1.51
CA GLY A 8 -5.04 -17.86 1.25
C GLY A 8 -6.52 -17.60 0.96
N PHE A 9 -7.08 -16.52 1.50
CA PHE A 9 -8.46 -16.08 1.21
C PHE A 9 -8.53 -14.89 0.26
N ASP A 10 -7.43 -14.54 -0.40
CA ASP A 10 -7.34 -13.41 -1.33
C ASP A 10 -7.91 -12.08 -0.79
N GLN A 11 -7.64 -11.80 0.48
CA GLN A 11 -8.02 -10.54 1.14
C GLN A 11 -7.03 -9.42 0.78
N TYR A 12 -6.94 -9.12 -0.52
CA TYR A 12 -5.94 -8.22 -1.10
C TYR A 12 -6.13 -6.75 -0.74
N VAL A 13 -7.35 -6.35 -0.35
CA VAL A 13 -7.66 -5.00 0.14
C VAL A 13 -7.55 -4.97 1.67
N ASN A 14 -6.68 -4.10 2.18
CA ASN A 14 -6.65 -3.75 3.59
C ASN A 14 -7.08 -2.29 3.75
N LEU A 15 -8.38 -2.09 3.97
CA LEU A 15 -8.99 -0.78 4.12
C LEU A 15 -8.86 -0.28 5.57
N ARG A 16 -8.30 0.92 5.75
CA ARG A 16 -8.06 1.51 7.07
C ARG A 16 -8.61 2.94 7.12
N PRO A 17 -9.81 3.15 7.68
CA PRO A 17 -10.34 4.50 7.90
C PRO A 17 -9.50 5.23 8.96
N VAL A 18 -9.21 6.51 8.72
CA VAL A 18 -8.52 7.41 9.64
C VAL A 18 -9.39 8.66 9.81
N ARG A 19 -10.03 8.77 10.97
CA ARG A 19 -10.93 9.88 11.28
C ARG A 19 -10.66 10.46 12.66
N LEU A 20 -10.59 11.78 12.76
CA LEU A 20 -10.59 12.48 14.03
C LEU A 20 -12.03 12.65 14.53
N MET A 21 -12.38 11.86 15.55
CA MET A 21 -13.73 11.83 16.13
C MET A 21 -13.92 12.94 17.17
N PRO A 22 -15.16 13.43 17.38
CA PRO A 22 -15.49 14.33 18.48
C PRO A 22 -15.07 13.73 19.84
N GLY A 23 -14.50 14.56 20.71
CA GLY A 23 -14.05 14.16 22.05
C GLY A 23 -12.69 13.45 22.11
N VAL A 24 -12.08 13.11 20.97
CA VAL A 24 -10.74 12.50 20.94
C VAL A 24 -9.67 13.59 20.93
N LYS A 25 -8.73 13.53 21.89
CA LYS A 25 -7.59 14.45 21.94
C LYS A 25 -6.62 14.16 20.78
N CYS A 26 -6.53 15.09 19.84
CA CYS A 26 -5.57 14.99 18.74
C CYS A 26 -4.15 15.36 19.20
N PRO A 27 -3.11 14.58 18.87
CA PRO A 27 -1.73 14.96 19.17
C PRO A 27 -1.22 16.10 18.29
N LEU A 28 -1.83 16.34 17.12
CA LEU A 28 -1.49 17.45 16.25
C LEU A 28 -2.17 18.74 16.75
N VAL A 29 -1.38 19.78 16.98
CA VAL A 29 -1.87 21.07 17.43
C VAL A 29 -2.82 21.69 16.40
N GLY A 30 -3.94 22.25 16.88
CA GLY A 30 -4.88 23.00 16.05
C GLY A 30 -5.86 22.17 15.21
N LYS A 31 -5.82 20.83 15.30
CA LYS A 31 -6.76 19.96 14.56
C LYS A 31 -8.08 19.76 15.30
N LYS A 32 -9.18 19.84 14.55
CA LYS A 32 -10.56 19.68 15.02
C LYS A 32 -11.22 18.48 14.34
N PRO A 33 -12.28 17.90 14.94
CA PRO A 33 -13.07 16.86 14.27
C PRO A 33 -13.48 17.29 12.85
N GLY A 34 -13.29 16.41 11.88
CA GLY A 34 -13.48 16.70 10.45
C GLY A 34 -12.21 17.09 9.69
N ASP A 35 -11.17 17.63 10.34
CA ASP A 35 -9.91 17.99 9.67
C ASP A 35 -9.10 16.77 9.19
N ILE A 36 -9.36 15.60 9.79
CA ILE A 36 -8.75 14.33 9.44
C ILE A 36 -9.91 13.37 9.12
N ASP A 37 -10.12 13.13 7.83
CA ASP A 37 -11.07 12.13 7.32
C ASP A 37 -10.56 11.57 5.99
N PHE A 38 -9.81 10.46 6.07
CA PHE A 38 -9.33 9.77 4.89
C PHE A 38 -9.28 8.27 5.12
N TYR A 39 -9.06 7.53 4.04
CA TYR A 39 -8.94 6.09 4.06
C TYR A 39 -7.59 5.71 3.47
N VAL A 40 -6.92 4.76 4.10
CA VAL A 40 -5.77 4.08 3.50
C VAL A 40 -6.28 2.80 2.86
N VAL A 41 -6.15 2.72 1.53
CA VAL A 41 -6.38 1.49 0.76
C VAL A 41 -5.01 0.86 0.56
N ARG A 42 -4.70 -0.19 1.33
CA ARG A 42 -3.38 -0.83 1.32
C ARG A 42 -3.43 -2.18 0.60
N GLU A 43 -2.51 -2.40 -0.33
CA GLU A 43 -2.25 -3.73 -0.92
C GLU A 43 -1.80 -4.69 0.20
N ASN A 44 -2.32 -5.91 0.20
CA ASN A 44 -2.24 -6.81 1.36
C ASN A 44 -1.80 -8.24 1.03
N SER A 45 -1.45 -8.51 -0.23
CA SER A 45 -1.13 -9.84 -0.73
C SER A 45 0.32 -9.98 -1.24
N GLU A 46 0.91 -8.91 -1.78
CA GLU A 46 2.24 -8.89 -2.40
C GLU A 46 3.09 -7.67 -1.94
N GLY A 47 4.02 -7.21 -2.76
CA GLY A 47 4.91 -6.08 -2.48
C GLY A 47 6.13 -6.46 -1.64
N GLU A 48 6.55 -5.55 -0.77
CA GLU A 48 7.78 -5.66 0.03
C GLU A 48 7.69 -6.74 1.11
N TYR A 49 6.48 -7.14 1.49
CA TYR A 49 6.27 -8.16 2.51
C TYR A 49 6.37 -9.55 1.88
N SER A 50 7.58 -9.97 1.52
CA SER A 50 7.83 -11.25 0.87
C SER A 50 8.57 -12.22 1.79
N ALA A 51 8.46 -13.51 1.49
CA ALA A 51 9.29 -14.56 2.07
C ALA A 51 10.26 -15.15 1.01
N ILE A 52 10.41 -14.45 -0.11
CA ILE A 52 11.29 -14.84 -1.21
C ILE A 52 12.66 -14.19 -0.97
N GLY A 53 13.68 -15.03 -0.92
CA GLY A 53 15.03 -14.62 -0.58
C GLY A 53 15.73 -15.73 0.17
N GLY A 54 16.72 -15.36 0.97
CA GLY A 54 17.49 -16.30 1.74
C GLY A 54 18.77 -15.69 2.28
N LYS A 55 19.52 -16.51 2.99
CA LYS A 55 20.85 -16.17 3.50
C LYS A 55 21.87 -17.13 2.92
N ALA A 56 23.10 -16.68 2.79
CA ALA A 56 24.22 -17.54 2.43
C ALA A 56 25.44 -17.20 3.27
N PHE A 57 26.32 -18.19 3.43
CA PHE A 57 27.54 -18.11 4.24
C PHE A 57 27.26 -17.67 5.69
N GLU A 58 26.16 -18.15 6.26
CA GLU A 58 25.71 -17.75 7.59
C GLU A 58 26.79 -17.96 8.66
N GLY A 59 26.96 -16.97 9.53
CA GLY A 59 27.95 -16.99 10.61
C GLY A 59 29.40 -16.79 10.17
N THR A 60 29.65 -16.30 8.95
CA THR A 60 31.00 -15.95 8.46
C THR A 60 31.08 -14.49 8.01
N ASP A 61 32.27 -13.93 7.85
CA ASP A 61 32.48 -12.58 7.31
C ASP A 61 31.99 -12.39 5.86
N ARG A 62 31.60 -13.47 5.18
CA ARG A 62 31.02 -13.46 3.82
C ARG A 62 29.49 -13.52 3.82
N GLU A 63 28.86 -13.48 4.99
CA GLU A 63 27.41 -13.60 5.13
C GLU A 63 26.70 -12.53 4.29
N PHE A 64 25.69 -12.96 3.53
CA PHE A 64 24.79 -12.03 2.84
C PHE A 64 23.34 -12.51 2.92
N VAL A 65 22.42 -11.56 2.75
CA VAL A 65 20.97 -11.79 2.74
C VAL A 65 20.38 -11.20 1.48
N LEU A 66 19.57 -12.01 0.79
CA LEU A 66 18.73 -11.56 -0.32
C LEU A 66 17.28 -11.50 0.15
N GLN A 67 16.57 -10.45 -0.26
CA GLN A 67 15.13 -10.29 -0.04
C GLN A 67 14.52 -9.69 -1.30
N GLU A 68 13.45 -10.30 -1.78
CA GLU A 68 12.80 -9.88 -3.03
C GLU A 68 11.40 -9.34 -2.76
N ALA A 69 11.18 -8.08 -3.16
CA ALA A 69 9.84 -7.52 -3.24
C ALA A 69 9.23 -7.85 -4.61
N VAL A 70 8.02 -8.43 -4.62
CA VAL A 70 7.36 -8.87 -5.85
C VAL A 70 6.09 -8.08 -6.07
N PHE A 71 5.97 -7.48 -7.24
CA PHE A 71 4.81 -6.71 -7.67
C PHE A 71 4.31 -7.30 -8.98
N THR A 72 3.01 -7.58 -9.06
CA THR A 72 2.39 -8.14 -10.25
C THR A 72 1.41 -7.14 -10.84
N ARG A 73 1.23 -7.19 -12.17
CA ARG A 73 0.20 -6.38 -12.82
C ARG A 73 -1.19 -6.64 -12.22
N HIS A 74 -1.50 -7.91 -11.94
CA HIS A 74 -2.78 -8.29 -11.36
C HIS A 74 -3.00 -7.67 -9.98
N GLY A 75 -2.02 -7.81 -9.08
CA GLY A 75 -2.08 -7.27 -7.71
C GLY A 75 -2.13 -5.75 -7.66
N VAL A 76 -1.28 -5.09 -8.43
CA VAL A 76 -1.24 -3.63 -8.55
C VAL A 76 -2.54 -3.07 -9.16
N ASP A 77 -3.01 -3.64 -10.28
CA ASP A 77 -4.18 -3.10 -10.96
C ASP A 77 -5.46 -3.27 -10.13
N ARG A 78 -5.63 -4.40 -9.43
CA ARG A 78 -6.85 -4.65 -8.64
C ARG A 78 -6.95 -3.76 -7.40
N ILE A 79 -5.84 -3.45 -6.74
CA ILE A 79 -5.85 -2.55 -5.58
C ILE A 79 -6.07 -1.10 -6.01
N LEU A 80 -5.46 -0.69 -7.13
CA LEU A 80 -5.69 0.64 -7.71
C LEU A 80 -7.15 0.78 -8.13
N ARG A 81 -7.70 -0.18 -8.88
CA ARG A 81 -9.11 -0.18 -9.28
C ARG A 81 -10.03 0.03 -8.09
N TYR A 82 -9.86 -0.76 -7.03
CA TYR A 82 -10.65 -0.61 -5.81
C TYR A 82 -10.50 0.80 -5.20
N ALA A 83 -9.28 1.34 -5.13
CA ALA A 83 -9.06 2.68 -4.60
C ALA A 83 -9.76 3.77 -5.42
N PHE A 84 -9.73 3.68 -6.75
CA PHE A 84 -10.40 4.62 -7.65
C PHE A 84 -11.93 4.52 -7.57
N GLU A 85 -12.48 3.31 -7.61
CA GLU A 85 -13.92 3.08 -7.44
C GLU A 85 -14.41 3.59 -6.07
N PHE A 86 -13.66 3.30 -5.01
CA PHE A 86 -13.98 3.75 -3.66
C PHE A 86 -13.89 5.27 -3.53
N ALA A 87 -12.87 5.91 -4.12
CA ALA A 87 -12.74 7.36 -4.11
C ALA A 87 -13.89 8.06 -4.85
N ASN A 88 -14.41 7.46 -5.93
CA ASN A 88 -15.57 7.99 -6.67
C ASN A 88 -16.88 7.97 -5.89
N GLN A 89 -16.99 7.11 -4.88
CA GLN A 89 -18.11 7.07 -3.93
C GLN A 89 -17.99 8.12 -2.81
N ARG A 90 -16.87 8.85 -2.74
CA ARG A 90 -16.62 9.90 -1.73
C ARG A 90 -16.79 11.28 -2.35
N ASP A 91 -17.27 12.22 -1.55
CA ASP A 91 -17.47 13.62 -1.99
C ASP A 91 -16.18 14.29 -2.48
N ALA A 92 -15.05 13.98 -1.82
CA ALA A 92 -13.77 14.60 -2.15
C ALA A 92 -13.17 14.12 -3.49
N LYS A 93 -13.59 12.95 -4.00
CA LYS A 93 -13.11 12.33 -5.26
C LYS A 93 -11.59 12.47 -5.47
N LYS A 94 -10.82 12.25 -4.41
CA LYS A 94 -9.37 12.48 -4.38
C LYS A 94 -8.63 11.20 -4.03
N ILE A 95 -7.60 10.90 -4.83
CA ILE A 95 -6.61 9.86 -4.55
C ILE A 95 -5.24 10.51 -4.38
N THR A 96 -4.48 9.97 -3.43
CA THR A 96 -3.04 10.19 -3.31
C THR A 96 -2.36 8.83 -3.38
N ALA A 97 -1.54 8.59 -4.41
CA ALA A 97 -0.72 7.39 -4.50
C ALA A 97 0.57 7.58 -3.70
N ALA A 98 0.83 6.71 -2.72
CA ALA A 98 2.10 6.69 -2.00
C ALA A 98 3.15 6.00 -2.87
N THR A 99 4.30 6.65 -3.08
CA THR A 99 5.38 6.12 -3.93
C THR A 99 6.75 6.49 -3.35
N LYS A 100 7.78 5.74 -3.77
CA LYS A 100 9.19 6.02 -3.48
C LYS A 100 10.06 5.81 -4.73
N SER A 101 9.54 6.22 -5.88
CA SER A 101 10.15 6.03 -7.21
C SER A 101 11.49 6.72 -7.42
N ASN A 102 11.91 7.60 -6.52
CA ASN A 102 13.27 8.15 -6.54
C ASN A 102 14.34 7.23 -5.94
N GLY A 103 13.96 6.33 -5.02
CA GLY A 103 14.90 5.42 -4.34
C GLY A 103 14.76 3.96 -4.77
N ILE A 104 13.53 3.52 -5.07
CA ILE A 104 13.24 2.17 -5.53
C ILE A 104 13.08 2.22 -7.04
N ALA A 105 14.19 2.07 -7.77
CA ALA A 105 14.29 2.41 -9.19
C ALA A 105 13.51 1.50 -10.17
N VAL A 106 12.90 0.40 -9.69
CA VAL A 106 12.20 -0.57 -10.56
C VAL A 106 10.72 -0.67 -10.21
N SER A 107 10.39 -1.18 -9.01
CA SER A 107 8.98 -1.45 -8.68
C SER A 107 8.14 -0.20 -8.46
N MET A 108 8.71 0.90 -7.95
CA MET A 108 7.94 2.12 -7.70
C MET A 108 7.69 2.96 -8.98
N PRO A 109 8.63 3.10 -9.93
CA PRO A 109 8.29 3.64 -11.26
C PRO A 109 7.22 2.81 -11.96
N TYR A 110 7.29 1.47 -11.88
CA TYR A 110 6.24 0.62 -12.40
C TYR A 110 4.89 0.87 -11.72
N TRP A 111 4.87 1.01 -10.39
CA TRP A 111 3.67 1.40 -9.64
C TRP A 111 3.09 2.73 -10.14
N ASP A 112 3.93 3.76 -10.32
CA ASP A 112 3.52 5.07 -10.83
C ASP A 112 2.91 4.96 -12.23
N GLU A 113 3.52 4.19 -13.13
CA GLU A 113 2.97 3.90 -14.47
C GLU A 113 1.59 3.23 -14.41
N ARG A 114 1.38 2.30 -13.45
CA ARG A 114 0.08 1.64 -13.26
C ARG A 114 -0.95 2.60 -12.67
N VAL A 115 -0.56 3.50 -11.77
CA VAL A 115 -1.43 4.57 -11.23
C VAL A 115 -1.93 5.45 -12.38
N ASP A 116 -1.03 5.95 -13.23
CA ASP A 116 -1.38 6.81 -14.36
C ASP A 116 -2.26 6.09 -15.39
N ALA A 117 -1.99 4.81 -15.64
CA ALA A 117 -2.81 3.99 -16.53
C ALA A 117 -4.22 3.74 -15.97
N MET A 118 -4.36 3.57 -14.65
CA MET A 118 -5.66 3.43 -13.99
C MET A 118 -6.42 4.75 -13.96
N ALA A 119 -5.73 5.86 -13.67
CA ALA A 119 -6.33 7.19 -13.60
C ALA A 119 -7.04 7.59 -14.90
N LYS A 120 -6.54 7.18 -16.07
CA LYS A 120 -7.19 7.44 -17.37
C LYS A 120 -8.56 6.78 -17.54
N GLN A 121 -8.96 5.87 -16.65
CA GLN A 121 -10.25 5.17 -16.67
C GLN A 121 -11.31 5.83 -15.77
N TYR A 122 -10.99 6.90 -15.05
CA TYR A 122 -11.85 7.56 -14.06
C TYR A 122 -11.79 9.09 -14.17
#